data_AF-A0A0X3PHF6-F1
#
_entry.id   AF-A0A0X3PHF6-F1
#
_cell.length_a   1.000
_cell.length_b   1.000
_cell.length_c   1.000
_cell.angle_alpha   90.00
_cell.angle_beta   90.00
_cell.angle_gamma   90.00
#
_symmetry.space_group_name_H-M   'P 1'
#
loop_
_entity.id
_entity.type
_entity.pdbx_description
1 polymer ?
#
loop_
_entity_poly.entity_id
_entity_poly.type
_entity_poly.pdbx_seq_one_letter_code
_entity_poly.pdbx_strand_id
1 'polypeptide(L)'
;MDPHIEVCVRVLLGKTGEASAAFLRGEVAIALDDLTRSANPTRALLALLQHGLGHKNPAVRRQCAIQVCHITERLGGVRILQSANSASRSTSSGLSSWSSMHTMGSSVTSAAGPNSSQVLAERVIHALGQFLLDGNQETRYYGRRILSILQQSPDFERVLTRYLSGQALRSVREATEYLHTKGLGEPPMVTASASSIRSTDSLADATLPRGCSAGLLGGPNVGI
;
A
#
# COMPACT_ATOMS: atom_id res chain seq x y z
N MET A 1 1.09 12.17 20.27
CA MET A 1 1.84 11.50 19.18
C MET A 1 2.12 10.09 19.64
N ASP A 2 1.94 9.08 18.79
CA ASP A 2 2.10 7.67 19.17
C ASP A 2 3.48 7.16 18.73
N PRO A 3 4.48 7.12 19.64
CA PRO A 3 5.82 6.60 19.32
C PRO A 3 5.84 5.08 19.14
N HIS A 4 4.80 4.36 19.56
CA HIS A 4 4.80 2.90 19.53
C HIS A 4 4.68 2.37 18.10
N ILE A 5 3.91 3.03 17.24
CA ILE A 5 3.78 2.57 15.85
C ILE A 5 5.09 2.61 15.08
N GLU A 6 5.91 3.65 15.25
CA GLU A 6 7.18 3.78 14.53
C GLU A 6 8.14 2.64 14.92
N VAL A 7 8.18 2.31 16.22
CA VAL A 7 8.97 1.19 16.74
C VAL A 7 8.45 -0.14 16.20
N CYS A 8 7.13 -0.38 16.27
CA CYS A 8 6.52 -1.61 15.77
C CYS A 8 6.78 -1.82 14.26
N VAL A 9 6.59 -0.79 13.44
CA VAL A 9 6.88 -0.84 11.99
C VAL A 9 8.34 -1.17 11.74
N ARG A 10 9.27 -0.52 12.44
CA ARG A 10 10.71 -0.78 12.31
C ARG A 10 11.05 -2.24 12.63
N VAL A 11 10.54 -2.75 13.75
CA VAL A 11 10.80 -4.13 14.21
C VAL A 11 10.21 -5.15 13.23
N LEU A 12 8.97 -4.96 12.79
CA LEU A 12 8.30 -5.86 11.85
C LEU A 12 9.00 -5.87 10.47
N LEU A 13 9.43 -4.72 9.97
CA LEU A 13 10.21 -4.67 8.73
C LEU A 13 11.59 -5.32 8.88
N GLY A 14 12.24 -5.17 10.04
CA GLY A 14 13.48 -5.88 10.36
C GLY A 14 13.29 -7.41 10.32
N LYS A 15 12.25 -7.91 10.99
CA LYS A 15 11.88 -9.33 10.97
C LYS A 15 11.54 -9.84 9.57
N THR A 16 10.90 -9.03 8.73
CA THR A 16 10.66 -9.36 7.31
C THR A 16 11.97 -9.60 6.56
N GLY A 17 13.01 -8.83 6.89
CA GLY A 17 14.33 -8.92 6.28
C GLY A 17 15.14 -10.13 6.75
N GLU A 18 15.00 -10.52 8.01
CA GLU A 18 15.67 -11.67 8.64
C GLU A 18 14.98 -13.00 8.32
N ALA A 19 13.66 -12.98 8.08
CA ALA A 19 12.88 -14.16 7.77
C ALA A 19 13.36 -14.83 6.46
N SER A 20 13.90 -16.04 6.60
CA SER A 20 14.27 -16.90 5.47
C SER A 20 13.06 -17.59 4.84
N ALA A 21 12.11 -18.04 5.67
CA ALA A 21 10.92 -18.77 5.25
C ALA A 21 9.78 -17.84 4.82
N ALA A 22 9.05 -18.23 3.76
CA ALA A 22 7.94 -17.45 3.22
C ALA A 22 6.76 -17.31 4.21
N PHE A 23 6.47 -18.33 5.03
CA PHE A 23 5.38 -18.28 6.01
C PHE A 23 5.63 -17.20 7.07
N LEU A 24 6.87 -17.04 7.55
CA LEU A 24 7.22 -16.00 8.51
C LEU A 24 6.99 -14.60 7.93
N ARG A 25 7.31 -14.41 6.65
CA ARG A 25 7.04 -13.15 5.94
C ARG A 25 5.53 -12.91 5.81
N GLY A 26 4.75 -13.97 5.60
CA GLY A 26 3.29 -13.92 5.60
C GLY A 26 2.70 -13.48 6.94
N GLU A 27 3.16 -14.09 8.04
CA GLU A 27 2.71 -13.72 9.39
C GLU A 27 3.08 -12.27 9.75
N VAL A 28 4.30 -11.84 9.41
CA VAL A 28 4.72 -10.46 9.62
C VAL A 28 3.90 -9.50 8.75
N ALA A 29 3.51 -9.92 7.55
CA ALA A 29 2.66 -9.12 6.68
C ALA A 29 1.26 -8.89 7.28
N ILE A 30 0.66 -9.95 7.85
CA ILE A 30 -0.63 -9.87 8.54
C ILE A 30 -0.53 -8.93 9.77
N ALA A 31 0.50 -9.13 10.61
CA ALA A 31 0.72 -8.30 11.78
C ALA A 31 0.92 -6.82 11.44
N LEU A 32 1.63 -6.54 10.34
CA LEU A 32 1.85 -5.18 9.87
C LEU A 32 0.56 -4.54 9.32
N ASP A 33 -0.29 -5.33 8.66
CA ASP A 33 -1.59 -4.87 8.15
C ASP A 33 -2.58 -4.55 9.28
N ASP A 34 -2.61 -5.35 10.34
CA ASP A 34 -3.44 -5.09 11.53
C ASP A 34 -2.96 -3.84 12.31
N LEU A 35 -1.65 -3.65 12.41
CA LEU A 35 -1.06 -2.45 12.99
C LEU A 35 -1.43 -1.19 12.20
N THR A 36 -1.35 -1.23 10.87
CA THR A 36 -1.68 -0.06 10.02
C THR A 36 -3.18 0.19 9.94
N ARG A 37 -4.02 -0.81 10.20
CA ARG A 37 -5.48 -0.66 10.32
C ARG A 37 -5.92 0.04 11.59
N SER A 38 -5.30 -0.29 12.73
CA SER A 38 -5.66 0.25 14.05
C SER A 38 -5.09 1.63 14.35
N ALA A 39 -3.94 1.98 13.76
CA ALA A 39 -3.24 3.22 14.07
C ALA A 39 -3.55 4.39 13.13
N ASN A 40 -2.98 5.56 13.43
CA ASN A 40 -3.11 6.75 12.57
C ASN A 40 -2.45 6.51 11.18
N PRO A 41 -3.22 6.59 10.08
CA PRO A 41 -2.74 6.22 8.75
C PRO A 41 -1.62 7.13 8.24
N THR A 42 -1.66 8.44 8.52
CA THR A 42 -0.60 9.37 8.13
C THR A 42 0.72 9.04 8.81
N ARG A 43 0.68 8.65 10.08
CA ARG A 43 1.87 8.24 10.84
C ARG A 43 2.42 6.89 10.40
N ALA A 44 1.54 5.91 10.25
CA ALA A 44 1.88 4.60 9.73
C ALA A 44 2.58 4.71 8.37
N LEU A 45 2.04 5.55 7.48
CA LEU A 45 2.63 5.81 6.16
C LEU A 45 4.03 6.38 6.27
N LEU A 46 4.23 7.46 7.05
CA LEU A 46 5.56 8.07 7.22
C LEU A 46 6.57 7.10 7.84
N ALA A 47 6.15 6.28 8.81
CA ALA A 47 6.99 5.27 9.44
C ALA A 47 7.43 4.18 8.45
N LEU A 48 6.50 3.68 7.63
CA LEU A 48 6.78 2.69 6.59
C LEU A 48 7.76 3.25 5.56
N LEU A 49 7.53 4.48 5.09
CA LEU A 49 8.41 5.11 4.10
C LEU A 49 9.81 5.34 4.66
N GLN A 50 9.92 5.70 5.94
CA GLN A 50 11.21 5.93 6.61
C GLN A 50 12.02 4.63 6.79
N HIS A 51 11.36 3.50 7.06
CA HIS A 51 12.04 2.25 7.42
C HIS A 51 12.10 1.20 6.29
N GLY A 52 11.23 1.29 5.28
CA GLY A 52 11.09 0.26 4.25
C GLY A 52 11.62 0.60 2.85
N LEU A 53 11.61 1.88 2.43
CA LEU A 53 11.90 2.25 1.03
C LEU A 53 13.32 1.90 0.56
N GLY A 54 14.33 2.22 1.38
CA GLY A 54 15.74 2.05 1.03
C GLY A 54 16.35 0.71 1.46
N HIS A 55 15.54 -0.28 1.84
CA HIS A 55 16.06 -1.49 2.43
C HIS A 55 16.79 -2.37 1.39
N LYS A 56 17.95 -2.93 1.76
CA LYS A 56 18.75 -3.79 0.86
C LYS A 56 17.98 -5.06 0.46
N ASN A 57 17.17 -5.58 1.37
CA ASN A 57 16.37 -6.78 1.15
C ASN A 57 15.10 -6.48 0.29
N PRO A 58 14.92 -7.12 -0.88
CA PRO A 58 13.76 -6.90 -1.74
C PRO A 58 12.42 -7.31 -1.12
N ALA A 59 12.39 -8.28 -0.20
CA ALA A 59 11.17 -8.67 0.51
C ALA A 59 10.64 -7.55 1.40
N VAL A 60 11.54 -6.79 2.04
CA VAL A 60 11.18 -5.63 2.89
C VAL A 60 10.63 -4.50 2.02
N ARG A 61 11.26 -4.24 0.86
CA ARG A 61 10.76 -3.23 -0.09
C ARG A 61 9.38 -3.59 -0.65
N ARG A 62 9.18 -4.86 -1.01
CA ARG A 62 7.86 -5.38 -1.43
C ARG A 62 6.82 -5.16 -0.33
N GLN A 63 7.12 -5.58 0.90
CA GLN A 63 6.17 -5.46 2.01
C GLN A 63 5.84 -4.00 2.33
N CYS A 64 6.83 -3.11 2.26
CA CYS A 64 6.62 -1.68 2.36
C CYS A 64 5.65 -1.18 1.29
N ALA A 65 5.86 -1.54 0.02
CA ALA A 65 5.00 -1.10 -1.08
C ALA A 65 3.54 -1.55 -0.93
N ILE A 66 3.31 -2.79 -0.48
CA ILE A 66 1.97 -3.32 -0.19
C ILE A 66 1.25 -2.45 0.86
N GLN A 67 1.90 -2.24 2.00
CA GLN A 67 1.31 -1.51 3.12
C GLN A 67 1.10 -0.03 2.81
N VAL A 68 2.04 0.59 2.08
CA VAL A 68 1.89 1.95 1.57
C VAL A 68 0.70 2.05 0.62
N CYS A 69 0.50 1.07 -0.26
CA CYS A 69 -0.65 1.01 -1.15
C CYS A 69 -1.97 0.92 -0.37
N HIS A 70 -2.07 0.00 0.59
CA HIS A 70 -3.29 -0.18 1.41
C HIS A 70 -3.68 1.09 2.17
N ILE A 71 -2.70 1.78 2.77
CA ILE A 71 -2.95 3.04 3.46
C ILE A 71 -3.33 4.15 2.47
N THR A 72 -2.69 4.19 1.30
CA THR A 72 -2.99 5.17 0.24
C THR A 72 -4.40 5.02 -0.29
N GLU A 73 -4.86 3.78 -0.50
CA GLU A 73 -6.25 3.46 -0.89
C GLU A 73 -7.25 3.94 0.16
N ARG A 74 -6.97 3.70 1.44
CA ARG A 74 -7.83 4.13 2.56
C ARG A 74 -7.87 5.65 2.74
N LEU A 75 -6.75 6.34 2.54
CA LEU A 75 -6.68 7.79 2.67
C LEU A 75 -7.29 8.51 1.45
N GLY A 76 -7.13 7.94 0.26
CA GLY A 76 -7.45 8.57 -1.01
C GLY A 76 -6.38 9.58 -1.46
N GLY A 77 -6.12 9.63 -2.77
CA GLY A 77 -5.07 10.50 -3.33
C GLY A 77 -5.31 11.99 -3.10
N VAL A 78 -6.58 12.42 -3.11
CA VAL A 78 -6.96 13.81 -2.85
C VAL A 78 -6.48 14.26 -1.47
N ARG A 79 -6.72 13.49 -0.40
CA ARG A 79 -6.33 13.88 0.97
C ARG A 79 -4.82 13.90 1.16
N ILE A 80 -4.08 13.04 0.46
CA ILE A 80 -2.62 13.02 0.50
C ILE A 80 -2.06 14.29 -0.16
N LEU A 81 -2.65 14.75 -1.28
CA LEU A 81 -2.13 15.88 -2.05
C LEU A 81 -2.75 17.25 -1.69
N GLN A 82 -3.89 17.28 -0.99
CA GLN A 82 -4.72 18.47 -0.73
C GLN A 82 -3.95 19.66 -0.12
N SER A 83 -2.97 19.40 0.73
CA SER A 83 -2.23 20.45 1.44
C SER A 83 -0.92 20.89 0.76
N ALA A 84 -0.41 20.10 -0.19
CA ALA A 84 0.72 20.53 -1.03
C ALA A 84 0.34 21.75 -1.89
N ASN A 85 -0.96 21.91 -2.16
CA ASN A 85 -1.51 22.99 -2.98
C ASN A 85 -1.61 24.35 -2.25
N SER A 86 -1.79 24.37 -0.92
CA SER A 86 -1.98 25.63 -0.16
C SER A 86 -0.77 26.58 -0.26
N ALA A 87 0.43 26.05 -0.47
CA ALA A 87 1.64 26.85 -0.70
C ALA A 87 1.77 27.40 -2.14
N SER A 88 0.94 26.93 -3.08
CA SER A 88 0.90 27.45 -4.46
C SER A 88 -0.14 28.55 -4.66
N ARG A 89 -1.17 28.64 -3.79
CA ARG A 89 -2.23 29.66 -3.91
C ARG A 89 -1.83 31.02 -3.30
N SER A 90 -0.66 31.13 -2.68
CA SER A 90 -0.16 32.37 -2.10
C SER A 90 0.52 33.34 -3.09
N THR A 91 0.44 33.12 -4.41
CA THR A 91 1.01 34.05 -5.41
C THR A 91 0.02 34.58 -6.45
N SER A 92 -1.29 34.36 -6.32
CA SER A 92 -2.27 35.02 -7.20
C SER A 92 -3.67 35.14 -6.60
N SER A 93 -3.82 36.00 -5.61
CA SER A 93 -5.11 36.62 -5.31
C SER A 93 -4.87 38.12 -5.17
N GLY A 94 -5.35 38.84 -6.18
CA GLY A 94 -5.14 40.27 -6.35
C GLY A 94 -5.66 41.10 -5.18
N LEU A 95 -4.93 42.20 -4.97
CA LEU A 95 -5.43 43.53 -4.64
C LEU A 95 -6.88 43.62 -4.15
N SER A 96 -7.05 43.65 -2.84
CA SER A 96 -8.12 44.40 -2.15
C SER A 96 -7.47 44.95 -0.88
N SER A 97 -6.96 46.19 -0.92
CA SER A 97 -7.68 47.38 -0.49
C SER A 97 -8.39 47.19 0.85
N TRP A 98 -7.64 47.31 1.94
CA TRP A 98 -8.09 48.07 3.11
C TRP A 98 -6.85 48.64 3.82
N SER A 99 -6.76 49.96 3.74
CA SER A 99 -5.84 50.85 4.44
C SER A 99 -6.06 50.88 5.95
N SER A 100 -5.00 51.25 6.69
CA SER A 100 -4.92 51.75 8.08
C SER A 100 -4.25 50.75 9.03
N MET A 101 -2.94 50.90 9.27
CA MET A 101 -2.28 51.79 10.26
C MET A 101 -2.34 51.23 11.69
N HIS A 102 -1.16 51.31 12.35
CA HIS A 102 -0.82 51.04 13.75
C HIS A 102 -0.94 49.60 14.30
N THR A 103 0.19 48.89 14.39
CA THR A 103 0.77 48.53 15.69
C THR A 103 2.23 48.12 15.50
N MET A 104 3.13 48.66 16.33
CA MET A 104 4.51 48.16 16.44
C MET A 104 4.52 46.91 17.33
N GLY A 105 5.38 45.96 16.99
CA GLY A 105 5.75 44.85 17.86
C GLY A 105 4.98 43.57 17.62
N SER A 106 5.57 42.67 16.84
CA SER A 106 5.76 41.26 17.20
C SER A 106 6.32 40.52 16.00
N SER A 107 7.58 40.15 16.10
CA SER A 107 8.24 39.21 15.21
C SER A 107 7.50 37.86 15.25
N VAL A 108 6.55 37.68 14.33
CA VAL A 108 6.13 36.34 13.91
C VAL A 108 6.86 36.06 12.61
N THR A 109 8.08 35.53 12.73
CA THR A 109 8.59 34.65 11.69
C THR A 109 7.67 33.42 11.69
N SER A 110 6.54 33.54 11.01
CA SER A 110 5.77 32.39 10.54
C SER A 110 6.60 31.74 9.44
N ALA A 111 7.73 31.15 9.82
CA ALA A 111 8.30 30.04 9.09
C ALA A 111 7.20 29.00 9.09
N ALA A 112 6.43 28.96 8.00
CA ALA A 112 5.52 27.90 7.71
C ALA A 112 6.35 26.62 7.67
N GLY A 113 6.52 25.98 8.83
CA GLY A 113 7.03 24.64 8.92
C GLY A 113 6.17 23.78 7.99
N PRO A 114 6.76 22.84 7.25
CA PRO A 114 6.00 22.06 6.30
C PRO A 114 4.85 21.40 7.05
N ASN A 115 3.62 21.75 6.66
CA ASN A 115 2.42 21.15 7.23
C ASN A 115 2.60 19.62 7.12
N SER A 116 2.26 18.86 8.17
CA SER A 116 2.48 17.41 8.20
C SER A 116 1.96 16.66 6.97
N SER A 117 0.92 17.20 6.34
CA SER A 117 0.33 16.80 5.07
C SER A 117 1.20 17.08 3.83
N GLN A 118 2.00 18.16 3.81
CA GLN A 118 2.99 18.41 2.77
C GLN A 118 4.17 17.45 2.86
N VAL A 119 4.67 17.19 4.07
CA VAL A 119 5.72 16.19 4.29
C VAL A 119 5.22 14.83 3.81
N LEU A 120 3.96 14.48 4.12
CA LEU A 120 3.33 13.25 3.62
C LEU A 120 3.33 13.18 2.09
N ALA A 121 2.82 14.21 1.43
CA ALA A 121 2.75 14.27 -0.04
C ALA A 121 4.15 14.11 -0.67
N GLU A 122 5.11 14.88 -0.17
CA GLU A 122 6.50 14.82 -0.63
C GLU A 122 7.07 13.40 -0.49
N ARG A 123 6.94 12.78 0.69
CA ARG A 123 7.48 11.44 0.94
C ARG A 123 6.81 10.39 0.06
N VAL A 124 5.49 10.46 -0.13
CA VAL A 124 4.74 9.52 -0.97
C VAL A 124 5.13 9.65 -2.44
N ILE A 125 5.35 10.87 -2.93
CA ILE A 125 5.76 11.11 -4.32
C ILE A 125 7.19 10.62 -4.58
N HIS A 126 8.11 10.84 -3.64
CA HIS A 126 9.47 10.27 -3.72
C HIS A 126 9.43 8.73 -3.67
N ALA A 127 8.61 8.16 -2.78
CA ALA A 127 8.41 6.72 -2.66
C ALA A 127 7.88 6.11 -3.95
N LEU A 128 6.90 6.76 -4.58
CA LEU A 128 6.32 6.34 -5.84
C LEU A 128 7.39 6.24 -6.94
N GLY A 129 8.21 7.28 -7.09
CA GLY A 129 9.31 7.26 -8.06
C GLY A 129 10.29 6.11 -7.82
N GLN A 130 10.57 5.78 -6.55
CA GLN A 130 11.42 4.64 -6.21
C GLN A 130 10.75 3.29 -6.46
N PHE A 131 9.46 3.13 -6.15
CA PHE A 131 8.75 1.88 -6.38
C PHE A 131 8.62 1.54 -7.86
N LEU A 132 8.43 2.54 -8.73
CA LEU A 132 8.35 2.33 -10.18
C LEU A 132 9.70 1.91 -10.80
N LEU A 133 10.81 2.29 -10.16
CA LEU A 133 12.17 1.94 -10.57
C LEU A 133 12.73 0.70 -9.84
N ASP A 134 11.92 0.04 -8.99
CA ASP A 134 12.38 -1.12 -8.23
C ASP A 134 12.62 -2.34 -9.13
N GLY A 135 13.65 -3.14 -8.81
CA GLY A 135 13.94 -4.37 -9.53
C GLY A 135 12.83 -5.42 -9.43
N ASN A 136 12.06 -5.44 -8.33
CA ASN A 136 10.97 -6.39 -8.12
C ASN A 136 9.70 -5.96 -8.90
N GLN A 137 9.15 -6.88 -9.71
CA GLN A 137 7.95 -6.64 -10.52
C GLN A 137 6.71 -6.30 -9.66
N GLU A 138 6.59 -6.91 -8.49
CA GLU A 138 5.45 -6.72 -7.60
C GLU A 138 5.51 -5.36 -6.92
N THR A 139 6.69 -4.93 -6.49
CA THR A 139 6.91 -3.56 -5.99
C THR A 139 6.52 -2.53 -7.04
N ARG A 140 6.90 -2.74 -8.31
CA ARG A 140 6.49 -1.90 -9.44
C ARG A 140 4.99 -1.91 -9.67
N TYR A 141 4.33 -3.06 -9.51
CA TYR A 141 2.87 -3.18 -9.58
C TYR A 141 2.19 -2.31 -8.53
N TYR A 142 2.60 -2.40 -7.26
CA TYR A 142 2.04 -1.56 -6.19
C TYR A 142 2.38 -0.08 -6.40
N GLY A 143 3.55 0.24 -6.95
CA GLY A 143 3.87 1.60 -7.41
C GLY A 143 2.86 2.12 -8.44
N ARG A 144 2.53 1.32 -9.46
CA ARG A 144 1.48 1.67 -10.44
C ARG A 144 0.09 1.79 -9.83
N ARG A 145 -0.23 0.97 -8.83
CA ARG A 145 -1.51 1.06 -8.11
C ARG A 145 -1.61 2.37 -7.32
N ILE A 146 -0.55 2.75 -6.60
CA ILE A 146 -0.43 4.04 -5.91
C ILE A 146 -0.57 5.19 -6.92
N LEU A 147 0.10 5.11 -8.07
CA LEU A 147 -0.02 6.10 -9.15
C LEU A 147 -1.47 6.27 -9.60
N SER A 148 -2.20 5.17 -9.84
CA SER A 148 -3.60 5.21 -10.26
C SER A 148 -4.51 5.91 -9.24
N ILE A 149 -4.23 5.77 -7.94
CA ILE A 149 -5.00 6.43 -6.88
C ILE A 149 -4.67 7.93 -6.82
N LEU A 150 -3.39 8.28 -6.98
CA LEU A 150 -2.93 9.67 -6.94
C LEU A 150 -3.38 10.45 -8.19
N GLN A 151 -3.37 9.83 -9.36
CA GLN A 151 -3.75 10.44 -10.64
C GLN A 151 -5.22 10.85 -10.71
N GLN A 152 -6.09 10.27 -9.88
CA GLN A 152 -7.50 10.72 -9.76
C GLN A 152 -7.62 12.15 -9.22
N SER A 153 -6.55 12.70 -8.64
CA SER A 153 -6.54 14.07 -8.15
C SER A 153 -6.01 15.05 -9.21
N PRO A 154 -6.67 16.21 -9.40
CA PRO A 154 -6.25 17.21 -10.39
C PRO A 154 -4.94 17.92 -10.01
N ASP A 155 -4.53 17.81 -8.75
CA ASP A 155 -3.30 18.41 -8.24
C ASP A 155 -2.07 17.51 -8.45
N PHE A 156 -2.25 16.27 -8.90
CA PHE A 156 -1.18 15.28 -9.03
C PHE A 156 -0.01 15.78 -9.88
N GLU A 157 -0.25 16.22 -11.12
CA GLU A 157 0.82 16.65 -12.04
C GLU A 157 1.62 17.85 -11.50
N ARG A 158 0.94 18.78 -10.81
CA ARG A 158 1.59 19.94 -10.18
C ARG A 158 2.50 19.53 -9.02
N VAL A 159 2.04 18.61 -8.20
CA VAL A 159 2.80 18.10 -7.06
C VAL A 159 3.94 17.20 -7.53
N LEU A 160 3.73 16.42 -8.58
CA LEU A 160 4.72 15.54 -9.19
C LEU A 160 5.93 16.31 -9.72
N THR A 161 5.68 17.38 -10.49
CA THR A 161 6.74 18.23 -11.06
C THR A 161 7.49 19.05 -10.02
N ARG A 162 6.88 19.27 -8.84
CA ARG A 162 7.52 19.95 -7.71
C ARG A 162 8.54 19.07 -6.98
N TYR A 163 8.21 17.79 -6.78
CA TYR A 163 9.00 16.89 -5.93
C TYR A 163 9.87 15.89 -6.72
N LEU A 164 9.55 15.57 -7.97
CA LEU A 164 10.37 14.69 -8.81
C LEU A 164 11.01 15.46 -9.96
N SER A 165 12.25 15.10 -10.28
CA SER A 165 12.96 15.58 -11.48
C SER A 165 13.77 14.46 -12.14
N GLY A 166 14.14 14.64 -13.40
CA GLY A 166 15.01 13.71 -14.13
C GLY A 166 14.35 12.35 -14.43
N GLN A 167 15.02 11.28 -14.02
CA GLN A 167 14.64 9.91 -14.40
C GLN A 167 13.34 9.43 -13.72
N ALA A 168 13.12 9.80 -12.46
CA ALA A 168 11.90 9.40 -11.73
C ALA A 168 10.64 10.00 -12.37
N LEU A 169 10.70 11.26 -12.79
CA LEU A 169 9.60 11.93 -13.48
C LEU A 169 9.30 11.26 -14.83
N ARG A 170 10.34 10.89 -15.60
CA ARG A 170 10.18 10.15 -16.86
C ARG A 170 9.52 8.78 -16.63
N SER A 171 9.97 8.06 -15.60
CA SER A 171 9.39 6.76 -15.23
C SER A 171 7.93 6.85 -14.79
N VAL A 172 7.55 7.88 -14.04
CA VAL A 172 6.14 8.11 -13.66
C VAL A 172 5.29 8.40 -14.90
N ARG A 173 5.75 9.24 -15.82
CA ARG A 173 5.02 9.54 -17.06
C ARG A 173 4.84 8.31 -17.95
N GLU A 174 5.88 7.51 -18.11
CA GLU A 174 5.82 6.24 -18.82
C GLU A 174 4.85 5.27 -18.13
N ALA A 175 4.87 5.20 -16.80
CA ALA A 175 3.93 4.38 -16.04
C ALA A 175 2.48 4.85 -16.21
N THR A 176 2.25 6.17 -16.28
CA THR A 176 0.93 6.74 -16.58
C THR A 176 0.43 6.33 -17.96
N GLU A 177 1.31 6.36 -18.97
CA GLU A 177 0.98 5.94 -20.33
C GLU A 177 0.74 4.42 -20.42
N TYR A 178 1.53 3.64 -19.68
CA TYR A 178 1.32 2.19 -19.52
C TYR A 178 -0.05 1.90 -18.88
N LEU A 179 -0.43 2.63 -17.84
CA LEU A 179 -1.73 2.47 -17.19
C LEU A 179 -2.89 2.81 -18.13
N HIS A 180 -2.73 3.84 -18.96
CA HIS A 180 -3.75 4.27 -19.92
C HIS A 180 -3.91 3.29 -21.09
N THR A 181 -2.83 2.62 -21.51
CA THR A 181 -2.82 1.70 -22.66
C THR A 181 -3.08 0.24 -22.28
N LYS A 182 -2.56 -0.23 -21.15
CA LYS A 182 -2.60 -1.65 -20.74
C LYS A 182 -3.45 -1.93 -19.50
N GLY A 183 -3.94 -0.88 -18.82
CA GLY A 183 -4.58 -1.02 -17.52
C GLY A 183 -3.59 -1.37 -16.40
N LEU A 184 -4.10 -1.54 -15.18
CA LEU A 184 -3.28 -1.81 -13.98
C LEU A 184 -2.52 -3.15 -14.02
N GLY A 185 -2.86 -4.04 -14.96
CA GLY A 185 -2.46 -5.44 -14.92
C GLY A 185 -3.13 -6.18 -13.76
N GLU A 186 -3.15 -7.51 -13.82
CA GLU A 186 -3.58 -8.30 -12.65
C GLU A 186 -2.60 -8.08 -11.49
N PRO A 187 -3.09 -7.97 -10.25
CA PRO A 187 -2.21 -8.09 -9.10
C PRO A 187 -1.46 -9.41 -9.24
N PRO A 188 -0.14 -9.45 -8.99
CA PRO A 188 0.56 -10.71 -8.84
C PRO A 188 -0.04 -11.40 -7.61
N MET A 189 -1.10 -12.18 -7.86
CA MET A 189 -1.61 -13.15 -6.91
C MET A 189 -0.42 -14.05 -6.60
N VAL A 190 -0.17 -14.15 -5.29
CA VAL A 190 0.58 -15.25 -4.67
C VAL A 190 0.26 -16.50 -5.47
N THR A 191 1.26 -17.21 -5.98
CA THR A 191 1.05 -18.54 -6.52
C THR A 191 0.42 -19.38 -5.41
N ALA A 192 -0.91 -19.41 -5.40
CA ALA A 192 -1.72 -20.40 -4.75
C ALA A 192 -1.47 -21.69 -5.51
N SER A 193 -0.30 -22.27 -5.27
CA SER A 193 -0.13 -23.71 -5.38
C SER A 193 -1.13 -24.31 -4.40
N ALA A 194 -2.09 -25.06 -4.95
CA ALA A 194 -3.21 -25.73 -4.31
C ALA A 194 -4.48 -24.89 -4.04
N SER A 195 -5.28 -24.75 -5.10
CA SER A 195 -6.73 -24.91 -4.99
C SER A 195 -7.04 -26.23 -4.25
N SER A 196 -7.59 -26.14 -3.05
CA SER A 196 -8.42 -27.21 -2.49
C SER A 196 -9.64 -26.59 -1.85
N ILE A 197 -10.61 -26.31 -2.72
CA ILE A 197 -12.05 -26.53 -2.55
C ILE A 197 -12.45 -26.74 -1.09
N ARG A 198 -12.73 -25.64 -0.38
CA ARG A 198 -13.65 -25.66 0.75
C ARG A 198 -15.06 -25.52 0.18
N SER A 199 -15.60 -26.62 -0.36
CA SER A 199 -17.04 -26.73 -0.60
C SER A 199 -17.70 -27.13 0.70
N THR A 200 -18.07 -26.13 1.49
CA THR A 200 -19.21 -26.25 2.40
C THR A 200 -20.44 -25.99 1.56
N ASP A 201 -21.03 -27.03 0.99
CA ASP A 201 -22.42 -26.97 0.57
C ASP A 201 -23.21 -28.03 1.32
N SER A 202 -24.30 -27.56 1.91
CA SER A 202 -25.17 -28.29 2.80
C SER A 202 -26.21 -29.00 1.93
N LEU A 203 -26.22 -30.33 1.95
CA LEU A 203 -27.43 -31.07 1.57
C LEU A 203 -27.86 -31.92 2.76
N ALA A 204 -28.88 -31.43 3.45
CA ALA A 204 -29.69 -32.24 4.33
C ALA A 204 -30.69 -33.06 3.49
N ASP A 205 -30.93 -34.27 3.98
CA ASP A 205 -32.16 -35.05 3.90
C ASP A 205 -32.41 -35.94 2.67
N ALA A 206 -32.33 -37.26 2.89
CA ALA A 206 -33.37 -38.24 2.55
C ALA A 206 -32.93 -39.68 2.89
N THR A 207 -33.49 -40.22 3.98
CA THR A 207 -34.05 -41.59 4.14
C THR A 207 -33.33 -42.85 3.56
N LEU A 208 -32.73 -43.64 4.48
CA LEU A 208 -32.79 -45.12 4.71
C LEU A 208 -32.70 -46.14 3.53
N PRO A 209 -32.57 -47.46 3.80
CA PRO A 209 -31.41 -48.19 4.35
C PRO A 209 -31.03 -49.37 3.41
N ARG A 210 -29.93 -50.11 3.71
CA ARG A 210 -29.49 -51.45 3.20
C ARG A 210 -28.04 -51.38 2.71
N GLY A 211 -27.11 -52.25 3.09
CA GLY A 211 -27.16 -53.41 3.96
C GLY A 211 -25.74 -54.00 4.11
N CYS A 212 -25.46 -54.45 5.33
CA CYS A 212 -24.73 -55.65 5.73
C CYS A 212 -23.35 -55.97 5.10
N SER A 213 -22.31 -55.84 5.93
CA SER A 213 -21.11 -56.69 5.89
C SER A 213 -21.15 -57.70 7.05
N ALA A 214 -21.28 -58.98 6.74
CA ALA A 214 -20.90 -60.16 7.53
C ALA A 214 -21.19 -61.38 6.62
N GLY A 215 -20.20 -62.11 6.10
CA GLY A 215 -19.45 -63.11 6.84
C GLY A 215 -20.22 -64.44 6.83
N LEU A 216 -19.77 -65.44 6.06
CA LEU A 216 -19.79 -66.88 6.41
C LEU A 216 -19.44 -67.78 5.19
N LEU A 217 -18.42 -68.62 5.39
CA LEU A 217 -18.35 -70.07 5.16
C LEU A 217 -18.92 -70.73 3.88
N GLY A 218 -18.06 -71.53 3.24
CA GLY A 218 -18.43 -72.84 2.67
C GLY A 218 -18.45 -72.95 1.14
N GLY A 219 -17.58 -73.79 0.56
CA GLY A 219 -17.62 -74.22 -0.86
C GLY A 219 -18.80 -75.17 -1.16
N PRO A 220 -18.73 -76.12 -2.13
CA PRO A 220 -17.71 -76.37 -3.16
C PRO A 220 -18.30 -76.58 -4.60
N ASN A 221 -17.40 -76.85 -5.57
CA ASN A 221 -17.55 -77.87 -6.63
C ASN A 221 -18.15 -77.53 -8.03
N VAL A 222 -17.53 -78.18 -9.05
CA VAL A 222 -17.94 -78.50 -10.44
C VAL A 222 -18.08 -77.32 -11.42
N GLY A 223 -17.21 -77.16 -12.43
CA GLY A 223 -17.17 -77.88 -13.73
C GLY A 223 -17.28 -76.78 -14.81
N ILE A 224 -16.45 -76.69 -15.85
CA ILE A 224 -16.11 -77.62 -16.95
C ILE A 224 -14.67 -77.32 -17.37
#